data_AF-A0A7Y1Z0H5-F1
#
_entry.id   AF-A0A7Y1Z0H5-F1
#
_cell.length_a   1.000
_cell.length_b   1.000
_cell.length_c   1.000
_cell.angle_alpha   90.00
_cell.angle_beta   90.00
_cell.angle_gamma   90.00
#
_symmetry.space_group_name_H-M   'P 1'
#
loop_
_entity.id
_entity.type
_entity.pdbx_description
1 polymer ?
#
loop_
_entity_poly.entity_id
_entity_poly.type
_entity_poly.pdbx_seq_one_letter_code
_entity_poly.pdbx_strand_id
1 'polypeptide(L)'
;MTKLERQLAGYRLTTAEIDYWRPDHPNLLQQFIWQQLDLAPEFPVLTKFLKFWDNELEGRLHRVTVASAGLLTPAQFRWADHCLHIH
;
A
#
# COMPACT_ATOMS: atom_id res chain seq x y z
N MET A 1 2.43 12.01 17.30
CA MET A 1 1.00 11.76 17.12
C MET A 1 0.73 10.26 17.06
N THR A 2 -0.22 9.77 17.85
CA THR A 2 -0.66 8.38 17.90
C THR A 2 -1.44 8.01 16.64
N LYS A 3 -1.65 6.70 16.40
CA LYS A 3 -2.47 6.20 15.28
C LYS A 3 -3.89 6.77 15.33
N LEU A 4 -4.47 6.83 16.54
CA LEU A 4 -5.81 7.36 16.77
C LEU A 4 -5.89 8.85 16.47
N GLU A 5 -4.92 9.66 16.92
CA GLU A 5 -4.88 11.10 16.62
C GLU A 5 -4.84 11.37 15.10
N ARG A 6 -4.03 10.62 14.35
CA ARG A 6 -3.99 10.73 12.88
C ARG A 6 -5.32 10.34 12.25
N GLN A 7 -5.94 9.27 12.74
CA GLN A 7 -7.25 8.82 12.29
C GLN A 7 -8.35 9.87 12.52
N LEU A 8 -8.34 10.51 13.69
CA LEU A 8 -9.23 11.64 14.00
C LEU A 8 -8.95 12.86 13.12
N ALA A 9 -7.69 13.08 12.73
CA ALA A 9 -7.28 14.11 11.77
C ALA A 9 -7.60 13.76 10.30
N GLY A 10 -8.40 12.72 10.04
CA GLY A 10 -8.85 12.36 8.70
C GLY A 10 -8.01 11.29 7.99
N TYR A 11 -6.86 10.89 8.54
CA TYR A 11 -6.06 9.84 7.93
C TYR A 11 -6.78 8.48 7.96
N ARG A 12 -6.59 7.69 6.92
CA ARG A 12 -7.16 6.35 6.76
C ARG A 12 -6.08 5.35 6.42
N LEU A 13 -6.27 4.11 6.87
CA LEU A 13 -5.39 3.02 6.45
C LEU A 13 -5.55 2.86 4.94
N THR A 14 -4.44 3.03 4.24
CA THR A 14 -4.35 2.97 2.79
C THR A 14 -3.34 1.90 2.43
N THR A 15 -3.76 1.02 1.53
CA THR A 15 -2.95 -0.05 0.97
C THR A 15 -2.74 0.24 -0.51
N ALA A 16 -1.49 0.12 -0.96
CA ALA A 16 -1.15 0.22 -2.37
C ALA A 16 -0.46 -1.08 -2.80
N GLU A 17 -1.01 -1.73 -3.81
CA GLU A 17 -0.35 -2.81 -4.54
C GLU A 17 0.46 -2.17 -5.66
N ILE A 18 1.78 -2.38 -5.63
CA ILE A 18 2.73 -1.75 -6.53
C ILE A 18 3.38 -2.84 -7.37
N ASP A 19 2.99 -2.91 -8.64
CA ASP A 19 3.60 -3.79 -9.63
C ASP A 19 4.75 -3.05 -10.32
N TYR A 20 5.91 -3.68 -10.39
CA TYR A 20 7.10 -3.11 -11.00
C TYR A 20 7.90 -4.15 -11.77
N TRP A 21 8.64 -3.70 -12.77
CA TRP A 21 9.54 -4.54 -13.54
C TRP A 21 10.81 -4.81 -12.75
N ARG A 22 11.20 -6.07 -12.64
CA ARG A 22 12.48 -6.40 -12.02
C ARG A 22 13.64 -5.85 -12.85
N PRO A 23 14.61 -5.12 -12.26
CA PRO A 23 15.75 -4.56 -12.99
C PRO A 23 16.60 -5.64 -13.67
N ASP A 24 16.80 -6.77 -12.98
CA ASP A 24 17.61 -7.89 -13.44
C ASP A 24 16.88 -8.78 -14.46
N HIS A 25 15.54 -8.73 -14.50
CA HIS A 25 14.70 -9.54 -15.38
C HIS A 25 13.54 -8.68 -15.91
N PRO A 26 13.75 -7.91 -17.00
CA PRO A 26 12.83 -6.86 -17.45
C PRO A 26 11.48 -7.36 -17.97
N ASN A 27 11.32 -8.68 -18.13
CA ASN A 27 10.06 -9.32 -18.52
C ASN A 27 9.31 -9.93 -17.32
N LEU A 28 9.80 -9.74 -16.10
CA LEU A 28 9.18 -10.24 -14.89
C LEU A 28 8.61 -9.07 -14.07
N LEU A 29 7.30 -9.14 -13.83
CA LEU A 29 6.62 -8.26 -12.88
C LEU A 29 6.73 -8.85 -11.48
N GLN A 30 7.08 -8.00 -10.53
CA GLN A 30 7.01 -8.30 -9.10
C GLN A 30 6.04 -7.33 -8.44
N GLN A 31 5.36 -7.81 -7.38
CA GLN A 31 4.43 -7.01 -6.61
C GLN A 31 5.02 -6.67 -5.23
N PHE A 32 4.85 -5.42 -4.82
CA PHE A 32 5.17 -4.92 -3.49
C PHE A 32 3.89 -4.37 -2.85
N ILE A 33 3.59 -4.81 -1.63
CA ILE A 33 2.43 -4.30 -0.87
C ILE A 33 2.92 -3.23 0.09
N TRP A 34 2.45 -2.00 -0.14
CA TRP A 34 2.67 -0.87 0.75
C TRP A 34 1.42 -0.60 1.58
N GLN A 35 1.57 -0.31 2.87
CA GLN A 35 0.44 0.02 3.73
C GLN A 35 0.80 1.07 4.79
N GLN A 36 0.08 2.19 4.79
CA GLN A 36 0.27 3.26 5.77
C GLN A 36 -1.01 4.10 5.97
N LEU A 37 -1.02 4.95 7.00
CA LEU A 37 -2.05 5.99 7.14
C LEU A 37 -1.81 7.11 6.12
N ASP A 38 -2.83 7.44 5.34
CA ASP A 38 -2.79 8.49 4.31
C ASP A 38 -4.12 9.28 4.23
N LEU A 39 -4.13 10.37 3.48
CA LEU A 39 -5.28 11.24 3.26
C LEU A 39 -5.83 11.07 1.84
N ALA A 40 -7.04 10.52 1.70
CA ALA A 40 -7.73 10.45 0.42
C ALA A 40 -8.47 11.77 0.14
N PRO A 41 -8.60 12.19 -1.14
CA PRO A 41 -8.15 11.52 -2.36
C PRO A 41 -6.71 11.83 -2.81
N GLU A 42 -5.97 12.70 -2.10
CA GLU A 42 -4.67 13.20 -2.56
C GLU A 42 -3.50 12.22 -2.35
N PHE A 43 -3.63 11.31 -1.39
CA PHE A 43 -2.63 10.32 -0.99
C PHE A 43 -1.19 10.88 -0.90
N PRO A 44 -0.96 11.96 -0.11
CA PRO A 44 0.35 12.62 -0.04
C PRO A 44 1.47 11.71 0.47
N VAL A 45 1.18 10.74 1.35
CA VAL A 45 2.20 9.85 1.90
C VAL A 45 2.62 8.81 0.86
N LEU A 46 1.65 8.19 0.19
CA LEU A 46 1.89 7.28 -0.94
C LEU A 46 2.61 8.00 -2.08
N THR A 47 2.17 9.21 -2.43
CA THR A 47 2.81 10.00 -3.50
C THR A 47 4.27 10.29 -3.17
N LYS A 48 4.58 10.62 -1.91
CA LYS A 48 5.97 10.81 -1.47
C LYS A 48 6.77 9.51 -1.58
N PHE A 49 6.17 8.38 -1.21
CA PHE A 49 6.81 7.07 -1.33
C PHE A 49 7.08 6.69 -2.80
N LEU A 50 6.13 6.90 -3.71
CA LEU A 50 6.31 6.62 -5.13
C LEU A 50 7.38 7.52 -5.77
N LYS A 51 7.49 8.79 -5.34
CA LYS A 51 8.59 9.66 -5.77
C LYS A 51 9.94 9.16 -5.29
N PHE A 52 10.02 8.68 -4.04
CA PHE A 52 11.23 8.05 -3.53
C PHE A 52 11.55 6.79 -4.34
N TRP A 53 10.54 5.97 -4.65
CA TRP A 53 10.71 4.76 -5.45
C TRP A 53 11.30 5.07 -6.83
N ASP A 54 10.72 6.03 -7.55
CA ASP A 54 11.18 6.41 -8.89
C ASP A 54 12.62 6.94 -8.91
N ASN A 55 13.05 7.61 -7.83
CA ASN A 55 14.39 8.19 -7.72
C ASN A 55 15.47 7.18 -7.27
N GLU A 56 15.12 6.27 -6.36
CA GLU A 56 16.10 5.48 -5.60
C GLU A 56 16.08 3.98 -5.94
N LEU A 57 14.99 3.46 -6.52
CA LEU A 57 14.85 2.04 -6.84
C LEU A 57 14.99 1.83 -8.36
N GLU A 58 15.81 0.85 -8.75
CA GLU A 58 16.04 0.52 -10.17
C GLU A 58 14.81 -0.08 -10.87
N GLY A 59 13.78 -0.47 -10.11
CA GLY A 59 12.60 -1.16 -10.61
C GLY A 59 11.55 -0.19 -11.15
N ARG A 60 11.40 -0.12 -12.49
CA ARG A 60 10.39 0.72 -13.15
C ARG A 60 8.97 0.33 -12.74
N LEU A 61 8.21 1.29 -12.23
CA LEU A 61 6.79 1.12 -11.92
C LEU A 61 5.98 0.73 -13.15
N HIS A 62 5.12 -0.27 -13.00
CA HIS A 62 4.17 -0.70 -14.03
C HIS A 62 2.73 -0.30 -13.69
N ARG A 63 2.29 -0.59 -12.46
CA ARG A 63 0.93 -0.28 -11.99
C ARG A 63 0.93 -0.04 -10.50
N VAL A 64 0.08 0.89 -10.07
CA VAL A 64 -0.22 1.10 -8.65
C VAL A 64 -1.72 1.05 -8.47
N THR A 65 -2.20 0.11 -7.67
CA THR A 65 -3.62 -0.02 -7.31
C THR A 65 -3.79 0.40 -5.86
N VAL A 66 -4.68 1.35 -5.59
CA VAL A 66 -4.85 1.94 -4.24
C VAL A 66 -6.21 1.57 -3.67
N ALA A 67 -6.22 1.07 -2.44
CA ALA A 67 -7.40 0.85 -1.63
C ALA A 67 -7.27 1.63 -0.32
N SER A 68 -8.31 2.34 0.10
CA SER A 68 -8.32 3.07 1.36
C SER A 68 -9.62 2.83 2.12
N ALA A 69 -9.54 2.76 3.44
CA ALA A 69 -10.71 2.59 4.29
C ALA A 69 -11.59 3.86 4.27
N GLY A 70 -12.82 3.75 3.76
CA GLY A 70 -13.73 4.90 3.61
C GLY A 70 -14.29 5.46 4.93
N LEU A 71 -14.27 4.68 6.02
CA LEU A 71 -14.81 5.08 7.32
C LEU A 71 -13.79 4.84 8.44
N LEU A 72 -13.91 5.61 9.53
CA LEU A 72 -13.26 5.30 10.79
C LEU A 72 -13.96 4.08 11.40
N THR A 73 -13.46 2.90 11.08
CA THR A 73 -13.91 1.66 11.70
C THR A 73 -12.82 1.10 12.60
N PRO A 74 -13.19 0.46 13.73
CA PRO A 74 -12.29 -0.45 14.42
C PRO A 74 -11.71 -1.47 13.45
N ALA A 75 -10.53 -2.01 13.77
CA ALA A 75 -10.00 -3.15 13.00
C ALA A 75 -11.04 -4.27 13.01
N GLN A 76 -11.54 -4.63 11.82
CA GLN A 76 -12.44 -5.77 11.68
C GLN A 76 -11.58 -7.01 11.48
N PHE A 77 -11.71 -7.96 12.38
CA PHE A 77 -11.08 -9.27 12.23
C PHE A 77 -12.09 -10.23 11.61
N ARG A 78 -11.69 -10.90 10.53
CA ARG A 78 -12.43 -12.06 10.02
C ARG A 78 -11.58 -13.29 10.30
N TRP A 79 -12.20 -14.27 10.95
CA TRP A 79 -11.57 -15.56 11.17
C TRP A 79 -11.54 -16.29 9.82
N ALA A 80 -10.38 -16.83 9.46
CA ALA A 80 -10.32 -17.80 8.39
C ALA A 80 -10.87 -19.12 8.93
N ASP A 81 -11.86 -19.71 8.25
CA ASP A 81 -12.35 -21.04 8.62
C ASP A 81 -11.24 -22.09 8.47
N HIS A 82 -10.40 -21.94 7.43
CA HIS A 82 -9.30 -22.85 7.12
C HIS A 82 -8.13 -22.04 6.54
N CYS A 83 -6.89 -22.40 6.90
CA CYS A 83 -5.67 -21.85 6.31
C CYS A 83 -4.85 -23.01 5.75
N LEU A 84 -4.77 -23.10 4.42
CA LEU A 84 -4.09 -24.19 3.71
C LEU A 84 -2.83 -23.64 3.06
N HIS A 85 -1.70 -24.30 3.28
CA HIS A 85 -0.44 -24.01 2.62
C HIS A 85 -0.15 -25.16 1.65
N ILE A 86 -0.02 -24.86 0.36
CA ILE A 86 0.24 -25.83 -0.70
C ILE A 86 1.64 -25.52 -1.27
N HIS A 87 2.44 -26.57 -1.49
CA HIS A 87 3.76 -26.52 -2.13
C HIS A 87 3.69 -27.12 -3.53
#